data_AF-A0A1U7E9R2-F1
#
_entry.id   AF-A0A1U7E9R2-F1
#
_cell.length_a   1.000
_cell.length_b   1.000
_cell.length_c   1.000
_cell.angle_alpha   90.00
_cell.angle_beta   90.00
_cell.angle_gamma   90.00
#
_symmetry.space_group_name_H-M   'P 1'
#
loop_
_entity.id
_entity.type
_entity.pdbx_description
1 polymer ?
#
loop_
_entity_poly.entity_id
_entity_poly.type
_entity_poly.pdbx_seq_one_letter_code
_entity_poly.pdbx_strand_id
1 'polypeptide(L)'
;MIGLEYVLNLYNLQHIELAEKLGIKKQNINMWVKGRQNIPKKYLPILEELFGIDVSYFGRELTEIDQLEIQKEKLKRDLKPVIKKHERQFSLGEINELVEVPIYDKEEMNAIERDIEKAKLISRFKAAMDVVENNPYMETYKLMVELLEKVQHESVLHKTIEALAHYYEVLPDWVSSEPEQEGFEGEIFEVFEDHNY
;
A
#
# COMPACT_ATOMS: atom_id res chain seq x y z
N MET A 1 10.24 -9.52 -10.19
CA MET A 1 11.55 -9.98 -9.67
C MET A 1 11.28 -11.00 -8.57
N ILE A 2 12.05 -12.09 -8.49
CA ILE A 2 11.88 -13.10 -7.42
C ILE A 2 12.29 -12.49 -6.07
N GLY A 3 11.55 -12.78 -5.01
CA GLY A 3 11.78 -12.13 -3.73
C GLY A 3 13.14 -12.41 -3.11
N LEU A 4 13.67 -13.63 -3.24
CA LEU A 4 15.04 -13.91 -2.78
C LEU A 4 16.08 -13.06 -3.52
N GLU A 5 15.93 -12.85 -4.83
CA GLU A 5 16.84 -11.99 -5.61
C GLU A 5 16.80 -10.55 -5.10
N TYR A 6 15.59 -10.03 -4.91
CA TYR A 6 15.36 -8.68 -4.41
C TYR A 6 15.98 -8.48 -3.03
N VAL A 7 15.75 -9.40 -2.09
CA VAL A 7 16.30 -9.34 -0.74
C VAL A 7 17.82 -9.36 -0.76
N LEU A 8 18.44 -10.25 -1.54
CA LEU A 8 19.90 -10.30 -1.65
C LEU A 8 20.49 -8.98 -2.14
N ASN A 9 19.87 -8.36 -3.16
CA ASN A 9 20.29 -7.06 -3.65
C ASN A 9 20.11 -5.95 -2.60
N LEU A 10 18.98 -5.94 -1.88
CA LEU A 10 18.67 -4.95 -0.85
C LEU A 10 19.66 -5.01 0.33
N TYR A 11 20.11 -6.21 0.70
CA TYR A 11 21.11 -6.43 1.74
C TYR A 11 22.55 -6.39 1.23
N ASN A 12 22.74 -6.14 -0.08
CA ASN A 12 24.04 -6.21 -0.76
C ASN A 12 24.80 -7.52 -0.47
N LEU A 13 24.07 -8.64 -0.42
CA LEU A 13 24.60 -9.97 -0.10
C LEU A 13 24.78 -10.79 -1.38
N GLN A 14 26.00 -11.24 -1.64
CA GLN A 14 26.29 -12.03 -2.83
C GLN A 14 25.76 -13.47 -2.68
N HIS A 15 25.42 -14.10 -3.82
CA HIS A 15 24.94 -15.48 -3.84
C HIS A 15 25.96 -16.47 -3.27
N ILE A 16 27.26 -16.17 -3.36
CA ILE A 16 28.32 -17.01 -2.80
C ILE A 16 28.32 -16.97 -1.27
N GLU A 17 28.16 -15.78 -0.69
CA GLU A 17 28.13 -15.56 0.76
C GLU A 17 26.90 -16.24 1.39
N LEU A 18 25.73 -16.14 0.74
CA LEU A 18 24.55 -16.88 1.21
C LEU A 18 24.77 -18.39 1.13
N ALA A 19 25.38 -18.89 0.05
CA ALA A 19 25.62 -20.32 -0.12
C ALA A 19 26.56 -20.87 0.97
N GLU A 20 27.61 -20.11 1.32
CA GLU A 20 28.52 -20.43 2.42
C GLU A 20 27.81 -20.48 3.77
N LYS A 21 26.97 -19.47 4.08
CA LYS A 21 26.14 -19.46 5.30
C LYS A 21 25.21 -20.67 5.42
N LEU A 22 24.68 -21.15 4.29
CA LEU A 22 23.77 -22.29 4.24
C LEU A 22 24.47 -23.64 4.07
N GLY A 23 25.81 -23.67 3.91
CA GLY A 23 26.58 -24.89 3.70
C GLY A 23 26.25 -25.61 2.37
N ILE A 24 25.90 -24.86 1.32
CA ILE A 24 25.52 -25.39 0.01
C ILE A 24 26.32 -24.77 -1.13
N LYS A 25 26.17 -25.33 -2.33
CA LYS A 25 26.81 -24.79 -3.54
C LYS A 25 26.07 -23.55 -4.05
N LYS A 26 26.80 -22.54 -4.52
CA LYS A 26 26.27 -21.31 -5.16
C LYS A 26 25.24 -21.58 -6.27
N GLN A 27 25.39 -22.68 -7.01
CA GLN A 27 24.44 -23.08 -8.05
C GLN A 27 23.01 -23.25 -7.51
N ASN A 28 22.85 -23.73 -6.27
CA ASN A 28 21.53 -23.89 -5.66
C ASN A 28 20.84 -22.52 -5.45
N ILE A 29 21.58 -21.53 -4.92
CA ILE A 29 21.08 -20.15 -4.77
C ILE A 29 20.67 -19.57 -6.13
N ASN A 30 21.51 -19.73 -7.15
CA ASN A 30 21.19 -19.28 -8.51
C ASN A 30 19.90 -19.90 -9.06
N MET A 31 19.62 -21.17 -8.75
CA MET A 31 18.39 -21.83 -9.18
C MET A 31 17.15 -21.27 -8.46
N TRP A 32 17.28 -20.92 -7.17
CA TRP A 32 16.20 -20.30 -6.40
C TRP A 32 15.89 -18.88 -6.85
N VAL A 33 16.92 -18.04 -7.01
CA VAL A 33 16.81 -16.65 -7.50
C VAL A 33 16.19 -16.61 -8.90
N LYS A 34 16.49 -17.59 -9.76
CA LYS A 34 15.89 -17.69 -11.11
C LYS A 34 14.50 -18.36 -11.13
N GLY A 35 13.94 -18.73 -9.97
CA GLY A 35 12.66 -19.44 -9.89
C GLY A 35 12.64 -20.83 -10.53
N ARG A 36 13.81 -21.41 -10.85
CA ARG A 36 13.91 -22.74 -11.51
C ARG A 36 13.73 -23.89 -10.53
N GLN A 37 13.98 -23.64 -9.24
CA GLN A 37 13.76 -24.60 -8.15
C GLN A 37 13.22 -23.87 -6.93
N ASN A 38 12.27 -24.50 -6.24
CA ASN A 38 11.77 -24.00 -4.97
C ASN A 38 12.85 -24.09 -3.90
N ILE A 39 12.80 -23.15 -2.95
CA ILE A 39 13.66 -23.15 -1.76
C ILE A 39 13.24 -24.34 -0.87
N PRO A 40 14.14 -25.27 -0.54
CA PRO A 40 13.83 -26.36 0.39
C PRO A 40 13.36 -25.84 1.75
N LYS A 41 12.30 -26.43 2.31
CA LYS A 41 11.66 -25.99 3.56
C LYS A 41 12.62 -25.79 4.74
N LYS A 42 13.68 -26.60 4.82
CA LYS A 42 14.70 -26.50 5.88
C LYS A 42 15.50 -25.19 5.88
N TYR A 43 15.56 -24.47 4.75
CA TYR A 43 16.28 -23.20 4.65
C TYR A 43 15.38 -21.98 4.88
N LEU A 44 14.04 -22.14 4.78
CA LEU A 44 13.11 -21.03 4.95
C LEU A 44 13.23 -20.37 6.34
N PRO A 45 13.26 -21.10 7.47
CA PRO A 45 13.43 -20.47 8.79
C PRO A 45 14.77 -19.74 8.93
N ILE A 46 15.83 -20.25 8.31
CA ILE A 46 17.17 -19.64 8.36
C ILE A 46 17.18 -18.31 7.60
N LEU A 47 16.53 -18.26 6.44
CA LEU A 47 16.39 -17.04 5.64
C LEU A 47 15.51 -16.00 6.35
N GLU A 48 14.41 -16.44 6.95
CA GLU A 48 13.52 -15.60 7.75
C GLU A 48 14.26 -14.98 8.94
N GLU A 49 15.06 -15.75 9.67
CA GLU A 49 15.86 -15.22 10.78
C GLU A 49 16.95 -14.24 10.28
N LEU A 50 17.65 -14.62 9.21
CA LEU A 50 18.74 -13.83 8.63
C LEU A 50 18.24 -12.44 8.18
N PHE A 51 17.13 -12.41 7.45
CA PHE A 51 16.62 -11.17 6.85
C PHE A 51 15.49 -10.51 7.64
N GLY A 52 14.84 -11.22 8.56
CA GLY A 52 13.68 -10.71 9.30
C GLY A 52 12.50 -10.47 8.38
N ILE A 53 12.32 -11.32 7.37
CA ILE A 53 11.30 -11.19 6.32
C ILE A 53 10.52 -12.49 6.27
N ASP A 54 9.20 -12.37 6.15
CA ASP A 54 8.28 -13.51 6.05
C ASP A 54 8.67 -14.44 4.86
N VAL A 55 8.62 -15.75 5.13
CA VAL A 55 9.07 -16.78 4.20
C VAL A 55 8.30 -16.79 2.87
N SER A 56 7.06 -16.28 2.86
CA SER A 56 6.20 -16.24 1.68
C SER A 56 6.74 -15.33 0.58
N TYR A 57 7.61 -14.36 0.92
CA TYR A 57 8.19 -13.44 -0.05
C TYR A 57 9.29 -14.08 -0.89
N PHE A 58 10.10 -15.00 -0.34
CA PHE A 58 11.33 -15.45 -1.01
C PHE A 58 11.10 -16.23 -2.30
N GLY A 59 10.05 -17.05 -2.34
CA GLY A 59 9.80 -18.04 -3.40
C GLY A 59 8.93 -17.57 -4.55
N ARG A 60 8.42 -16.33 -4.52
CA ARG A 60 7.49 -15.80 -5.51
C ARG A 60 8.00 -14.50 -6.13
N GLU A 61 7.34 -14.07 -7.19
CA GLU A 61 7.54 -12.73 -7.71
C GLU A 61 6.92 -11.70 -6.76
N LEU A 62 7.66 -10.61 -6.57
CA LEU A 62 7.22 -9.49 -5.75
C LEU A 62 6.49 -8.45 -6.59
N THR A 63 5.35 -7.99 -6.07
CA THR A 63 4.72 -6.74 -6.48
C THR A 63 5.53 -5.55 -5.94
N GLU A 64 5.19 -4.34 -6.40
CA GLU A 64 5.78 -3.11 -5.88
C GLU A 64 5.51 -2.93 -4.38
N ILE A 65 4.28 -3.23 -3.94
CA ILE A 65 3.89 -3.17 -2.52
C ILE A 65 4.74 -4.16 -1.71
N ASP A 66 4.93 -5.39 -2.19
CA ASP A 66 5.76 -6.38 -1.49
C ASP A 66 7.21 -5.90 -1.31
N GLN A 67 7.77 -5.23 -2.33
CA GLN A 67 9.11 -4.68 -2.26
C GLN A 67 9.24 -3.59 -1.21
N LEU A 68 8.26 -2.69 -1.13
CA LEU A 68 8.21 -1.63 -0.11
C LEU A 68 8.04 -2.20 1.30
N GLU A 69 7.20 -3.22 1.49
CA GLU A 69 7.03 -3.90 2.79
C GLU A 69 8.35 -4.57 3.23
N ILE A 70 9.09 -5.19 2.30
CA ILE A 70 10.42 -5.74 2.59
C ILE A 70 11.44 -4.65 2.97
N GLN A 71 11.44 -3.52 2.26
CA GLN A 71 12.30 -2.38 2.60
C GLN A 71 11.98 -1.83 3.99
N LYS A 72 10.69 -1.75 4.33
CA LYS A 72 10.22 -1.33 5.65
C LYS A 72 10.77 -2.23 6.75
N GLU A 73 10.67 -3.55 6.60
CA GLU A 73 11.20 -4.48 7.63
C GLU A 73 12.71 -4.33 7.82
N LYS A 74 13.47 -4.13 6.73
CA LYS A 74 14.90 -3.82 6.82
C LYS A 74 15.15 -2.50 7.57
N LEU A 75 14.47 -1.41 7.19
CA LEU A 75 14.60 -0.11 7.85
C LEU A 75 14.26 -0.18 9.34
N LYS A 76 13.22 -0.93 9.70
CA LYS A 76 12.81 -1.14 11.09
C LYS A 76 13.91 -1.84 11.91
N ARG A 77 14.59 -2.84 11.33
CA ARG A 77 15.73 -3.53 11.98
C ARG A 77 16.96 -2.63 12.09
N ASP A 78 17.27 -1.88 11.03
CA ASP A 78 18.46 -1.03 10.95
C ASP A 78 18.34 0.20 11.87
N LEU A 79 17.20 0.88 11.83
CA LEU A 79 16.98 2.16 12.50
C LEU A 79 16.35 2.04 13.89
N LYS A 80 15.68 0.92 14.18
CA LYS A 80 14.93 0.67 15.42
C LYS A 80 14.07 1.89 15.82
N PRO A 81 13.16 2.32 14.93
CA PRO A 81 12.40 3.54 15.14
C PRO A 81 11.48 3.42 16.37
N VAL A 82 11.24 4.55 17.02
CA VAL A 82 10.32 4.68 18.15
C VAL A 82 9.10 5.47 17.70
N ILE A 83 7.91 4.98 18.07
CA ILE A 83 6.65 5.67 17.78
C ILE A 83 6.58 6.93 18.64
N LYS A 84 6.47 8.10 18.00
CA LYS A 84 6.30 9.40 18.67
C LYS A 84 4.84 9.66 19.05
N LYS A 85 3.93 9.35 18.13
CA LYS A 85 2.49 9.57 18.26
C LYS A 85 1.75 8.67 17.28
N HIS A 86 0.44 8.60 17.44
CA HIS A 86 -0.46 8.02 16.45
C HIS A 86 -1.27 9.14 15.83
N GLU A 87 -1.56 9.01 14.54
CA GLU A 87 -2.49 9.86 13.81
C GLU A 87 -3.64 9.01 13.31
N ARG A 88 -4.86 9.55 13.39
CA ARG A 88 -6.02 8.89 12.79
C ARG A 88 -6.04 9.20 11.31
N GLN A 89 -6.07 8.16 10.50
CA GLN A 89 -6.11 8.27 9.05
C GLN A 89 -7.21 7.36 8.50
N PHE A 90 -7.81 7.78 7.40
CA PHE A 90 -8.80 6.98 6.71
C PHE A 90 -8.12 5.83 5.96
N SER A 91 -8.50 4.59 6.27
CA SER A 91 -7.97 3.40 5.63
C SER A 91 -8.95 2.84 4.60
N LEU A 92 -8.43 2.63 3.39
CA LEU A 92 -9.13 1.99 2.29
C LEU A 92 -8.95 0.47 2.36
N GLY A 93 -9.95 -0.25 2.88
CA GLY A 93 -9.89 -1.71 3.12
C GLY A 93 -11.15 -2.48 2.67
N GLU A 94 -11.31 -3.70 3.20
CA GLU A 94 -12.58 -4.45 3.15
C GLU A 94 -13.69 -3.74 3.92
N ILE A 95 -13.30 -3.07 5.01
CA ILE A 95 -14.13 -2.12 5.76
C ILE A 95 -13.38 -0.79 5.70
N ASN A 96 -14.05 0.24 5.21
CA ASN A 96 -13.52 1.60 5.19
C ASN A 96 -13.67 2.20 6.60
N GLU A 97 -12.55 2.51 7.27
CA GLU A 97 -12.57 2.97 8.67
C GLU A 97 -11.40 3.92 8.99
N LEU A 98 -11.51 4.62 10.12
CA LEU A 98 -10.39 5.40 10.67
C LEU A 98 -9.47 4.49 11.49
N VAL A 99 -8.21 4.40 11.06
CA VAL A 99 -7.18 3.60 11.73
C VAL A 99 -6.13 4.51 12.39
N GLU A 100 -5.56 4.04 13.50
CA GLU A 100 -4.43 4.72 14.14
C GLU A 100 -3.12 4.30 13.47
N VAL A 101 -2.51 5.23 12.74
CA VAL A 101 -1.23 5.04 12.05
C VAL A 101 -0.10 5.59 12.91
N PRO A 102 0.96 4.80 13.19
CA PRO A 102 2.09 5.26 13.97
C PRO A 102 2.95 6.27 13.18
N ILE A 103 3.32 7.36 13.83
CA ILE A 103 4.32 8.31 13.34
C ILE A 103 5.62 8.08 14.10
N TYR A 104 6.67 7.72 13.38
CA TYR A 104 7.96 7.35 13.93
C TYR A 104 8.89 8.56 14.12
N ASP A 105 9.90 8.39 14.97
CA ASP A 105 10.97 9.37 15.14
C ASP A 105 11.89 9.51 13.92
N LYS A 106 11.91 8.50 13.05
CA LYS A 106 12.70 8.43 11.83
C LYS A 106 11.87 8.79 10.61
N GLU A 107 12.35 9.76 9.83
CA GLU A 107 11.64 10.21 8.64
C GLU A 107 11.66 9.16 7.53
N GLU A 108 12.71 8.37 7.44
CA GLU A 108 12.82 7.25 6.50
C GLU A 108 11.72 6.21 6.72
N MET A 109 11.35 5.98 7.99
CA MET A 109 10.26 5.07 8.34
C MET A 109 8.89 5.67 7.99
N ASN A 110 8.69 6.97 8.23
CA ASN A 110 7.45 7.63 7.84
C ASN A 110 7.30 7.72 6.31
N ALA A 111 8.40 7.93 5.59
CA ALA A 111 8.43 7.99 4.14
C ALA A 111 8.04 6.65 3.51
N ILE A 112 8.61 5.53 3.97
CA ILE A 112 8.27 4.21 3.41
C ILE A 112 6.81 3.83 3.70
N GLU A 113 6.25 4.19 4.85
CA GLU A 113 4.82 3.93 5.13
C GLU A 113 3.92 4.74 4.17
N ARG A 114 4.24 6.01 3.90
CA ARG A 114 3.51 6.82 2.91
C ARG A 114 3.64 6.28 1.49
N ASP A 115 4.83 5.78 1.12
CA ASP A 115 5.06 5.17 -0.19
C ASP A 115 4.24 3.87 -0.34
N ILE A 116 4.14 3.06 0.71
CA ILE A 116 3.30 1.86 0.76
C ILE A 116 1.83 2.23 0.59
N GLU A 117 1.34 3.22 1.32
CA GLU A 117 -0.04 3.70 1.24
C GLU A 117 -0.37 4.19 -0.18
N LYS A 118 0.51 5.02 -0.76
CA LYS A 118 0.36 5.50 -2.14
C LYS A 118 0.34 4.35 -3.15
N ALA A 119 1.21 3.36 -2.99
CA ALA A 119 1.26 2.20 -3.88
C ALA A 119 -0.04 1.36 -3.79
N LYS A 120 -0.58 1.18 -2.57
CA LYS A 120 -1.88 0.52 -2.34
C LYS A 120 -3.02 1.29 -3.02
N LEU A 121 -3.07 2.61 -2.86
CA LEU A 121 -4.08 3.45 -3.52
C LEU A 121 -4.02 3.35 -5.04
N ILE A 122 -2.83 3.45 -5.64
CA ILE A 122 -2.63 3.31 -7.09
C ILE A 122 -3.08 1.93 -7.56
N SER A 123 -2.74 0.87 -6.82
CA SER A 123 -3.14 -0.50 -7.15
C SER A 123 -4.67 -0.65 -7.15
N ARG A 124 -5.36 -0.07 -6.18
CA ARG A 124 -6.83 -0.09 -6.10
C ARG A 124 -7.47 0.73 -7.23
N PHE A 125 -6.89 1.88 -7.58
CA PHE A 125 -7.38 2.71 -8.68
C PHE A 125 -7.26 2.00 -10.03
N LYS A 126 -6.13 1.34 -10.30
CA LYS A 126 -5.94 0.50 -11.49
C LYS A 126 -6.99 -0.62 -11.55
N ALA A 127 -7.20 -1.32 -10.44
CA ALA A 127 -8.21 -2.39 -10.38
C ALA A 127 -9.63 -1.88 -10.65
N ALA A 128 -9.99 -0.68 -10.21
CA ALA A 128 -11.30 -0.06 -10.48
C ALA A 128 -11.48 0.34 -11.95
N MET A 129 -10.40 0.70 -12.64
CA MET A 129 -10.44 0.98 -14.09
C MET A 129 -10.57 -0.29 -14.92
N ASP A 130 -9.89 -1.37 -14.51
CA ASP A 130 -9.77 -2.62 -15.27
C ASP A 130 -10.94 -3.60 -15.10
N VAL A 131 -12.05 -3.18 -14.47
CA VAL A 131 -13.22 -4.04 -14.16
C VAL A 131 -13.87 -4.61 -15.42
N VAL A 132 -13.87 -3.89 -16.54
CA VAL A 132 -14.39 -4.33 -17.84
C VAL A 132 -13.50 -3.81 -18.97
N GLU A 133 -13.30 -4.62 -20.02
CA GLU A 133 -12.41 -4.31 -21.15
C GLU A 133 -12.77 -3.00 -21.87
N ASN A 134 -14.06 -2.67 -21.93
CA ASN A 134 -14.57 -1.38 -22.40
C ASN A 134 -15.31 -0.67 -21.27
N ASN A 135 -14.56 -0.03 -20.37
CA ASN A 135 -15.13 0.71 -19.24
C ASN A 135 -15.94 1.93 -19.74
N PRO A 136 -17.27 1.99 -19.55
CA PRO A 136 -18.09 3.08 -20.06
C PRO A 136 -17.85 4.40 -19.30
N TYR A 137 -17.16 4.35 -18.15
CA TYR A 137 -16.92 5.49 -17.27
C TYR A 137 -15.52 6.11 -17.45
N MET A 138 -14.81 5.79 -18.53
CA MET A 138 -13.46 6.36 -18.78
C MET A 138 -13.44 7.88 -18.81
N GLU A 139 -14.48 8.54 -19.32
CA GLU A 139 -14.58 10.00 -19.28
C GLU A 139 -14.72 10.54 -17.86
N THR A 140 -15.42 9.83 -16.98
CA THR A 140 -15.53 10.17 -15.55
C THR A 140 -14.17 10.08 -14.87
N TYR A 141 -13.40 9.00 -15.11
CA TYR A 141 -12.05 8.88 -14.57
C TYR A 141 -11.12 10.01 -15.04
N LYS A 142 -11.19 10.40 -16.33
CA LYS A 142 -10.43 11.55 -16.85
C LYS A 142 -10.80 12.84 -16.13
N LEU A 143 -12.09 13.11 -15.95
CA LEU A 143 -12.55 14.30 -15.25
C LEU A 143 -12.09 14.31 -13.79
N MET A 144 -12.15 13.17 -13.10
CA MET A 144 -11.63 13.04 -11.73
C MET A 144 -10.15 13.40 -11.67
N VAL A 145 -9.33 12.90 -12.61
CA VAL A 145 -7.91 13.25 -12.69
C VAL A 145 -7.73 14.75 -12.90
N GLU A 146 -8.46 15.35 -13.83
CA GLU A 146 -8.40 16.80 -14.08
C GLU A 146 -8.76 17.65 -12.85
N LEU A 147 -9.77 17.23 -12.08
CA LEU A 147 -10.16 17.89 -10.83
C LEU A 147 -9.06 17.77 -9.77
N LEU A 148 -8.50 16.57 -9.58
CA LEU A 148 -7.43 16.33 -8.62
C LEU A 148 -6.12 17.05 -9.02
N GLU A 149 -5.85 17.27 -10.31
CA GLU A 149 -4.67 18.00 -10.73
C GLU A 149 -4.83 19.52 -10.56
N LYS A 150 -5.98 20.07 -10.97
CA LYS A 150 -6.17 21.52 -11.10
C LYS A 150 -6.72 22.19 -9.86
N VAL A 151 -7.58 21.50 -9.11
CA VAL A 151 -8.36 22.08 -8.01
C VAL A 151 -8.31 21.26 -6.73
N GLN A 152 -7.29 20.41 -6.53
CA GLN A 152 -7.07 19.66 -5.28
C GLN A 152 -6.97 20.50 -4.00
N HIS A 153 -6.79 21.81 -4.08
CA HIS A 153 -6.75 22.69 -2.92
C HIS A 153 -8.12 23.28 -2.57
N GLU A 154 -9.13 23.09 -3.43
CA GLU A 154 -10.47 23.61 -3.23
C GLU A 154 -11.24 22.72 -2.25
N SER A 155 -11.74 23.33 -1.16
CA SER A 155 -12.48 22.62 -0.11
C SER A 155 -13.76 21.97 -0.64
N VAL A 156 -14.46 22.62 -1.57
CA VAL A 156 -15.69 22.11 -2.17
C VAL A 156 -15.49 20.76 -2.88
N LEU A 157 -14.32 20.52 -3.48
CA LEU A 157 -14.02 19.23 -4.12
C LEU A 157 -14.02 18.10 -3.08
N HIS A 158 -13.28 18.29 -1.99
CA HIS A 158 -13.16 17.30 -0.91
C HIS A 158 -14.51 17.04 -0.25
N LYS A 159 -15.23 18.10 0.12
CA LYS A 159 -16.56 18.00 0.74
C LYS A 159 -17.56 17.29 -0.15
N THR A 160 -17.53 17.54 -1.46
CA THR A 160 -18.40 16.85 -2.43
C THR A 160 -18.05 15.38 -2.56
N ILE A 161 -16.75 15.02 -2.61
CA ILE A 161 -16.32 13.62 -2.66
C ILE A 161 -16.75 12.87 -1.39
N GLU A 162 -16.56 13.46 -0.22
CA GLU A 162 -16.96 12.88 1.06
C GLU A 162 -18.50 12.76 1.18
N ALA A 163 -19.23 13.79 0.78
CA ALA A 163 -20.70 13.77 0.76
C ALA A 163 -21.23 12.65 -0.16
N LEU A 164 -20.66 12.50 -1.36
CA LEU A 164 -20.99 11.37 -2.24
C LEU A 164 -20.66 10.02 -1.59
N ALA A 165 -19.57 9.95 -0.84
CA ALA A 165 -19.17 8.72 -0.15
C ALA A 165 -20.15 8.34 0.97
N HIS A 166 -20.63 9.31 1.75
CA HIS A 166 -21.68 9.10 2.74
C HIS A 166 -23.04 8.79 2.09
N TYR A 167 -23.43 9.54 1.06
CA TYR A 167 -24.71 9.36 0.35
C TYR A 167 -24.89 7.94 -0.22
N TYR A 168 -23.80 7.33 -0.72
CA TYR A 168 -23.81 5.95 -1.24
C TYR A 168 -23.44 4.89 -0.19
N GLU A 169 -23.34 5.27 1.09
CA GLU A 169 -22.98 4.38 2.21
C GLU A 169 -21.65 3.64 2.01
N VAL A 170 -20.73 4.21 1.22
CA VAL A 170 -19.39 3.64 1.02
C VAL A 170 -18.39 4.14 2.09
N LEU A 171 -18.73 5.23 2.77
CA LEU A 171 -18.02 5.78 3.92
C LEU A 171 -18.97 5.73 5.14
N PRO A 172 -18.53 5.28 6.33
CA PRO A 172 -19.39 5.31 7.50
C PRO A 172 -19.59 6.72 8.06
N ASP A 173 -20.80 7.05 8.51
CA ASP A 173 -21.21 8.39 8.98
C ASP A 173 -20.33 9.00 10.07
N TRP A 174 -19.65 8.18 10.88
CA TRP A 174 -18.75 8.67 11.93
C TRP A 174 -17.37 9.09 11.40
N VAL A 175 -17.09 8.87 10.12
CA VAL A 175 -15.85 9.26 9.45
C VAL A 175 -16.06 10.59 8.75
N SER A 176 -15.89 11.68 9.49
CA SER A 176 -15.96 13.02 8.92
C SER A 176 -14.60 13.73 8.96
N SER A 177 -14.22 14.42 7.88
CA SER A 177 -12.98 15.17 7.79
C SER A 177 -13.02 16.50 8.55
N GLU A 178 -14.17 17.17 8.58
CA GLU A 178 -14.36 18.50 9.18
C GLU A 178 -15.78 18.64 9.78
N PRO A 179 -15.96 19.34 10.92
CA PRO A 179 -17.29 19.59 11.49
C PRO A 179 -18.27 20.28 10.54
N GLU A 180 -17.76 21.10 9.62
CA GLU A 180 -18.56 21.79 8.60
C GLU A 180 -19.10 20.85 7.50
N GLN A 181 -18.69 19.57 7.49
CA GLN A 181 -19.15 18.59 6.53
C GLN A 181 -20.64 18.25 6.71
N GLU A 182 -21.11 18.06 7.95
CA GLU A 182 -22.51 17.71 8.23
C GLU A 182 -23.49 18.75 7.66
N GLY A 183 -23.14 20.04 7.78
CA GLY A 183 -23.95 21.13 7.22
C GLY A 183 -23.97 21.13 5.69
N PHE A 184 -22.81 20.88 5.07
CA PHE A 184 -22.70 20.78 3.61
C PHE A 184 -23.49 19.58 3.07
N GLU A 185 -23.45 18.45 3.76
CA GLU A 185 -24.18 17.24 3.42
C GLU A 185 -25.69 17.42 3.47
N GLY A 186 -26.20 18.10 4.51
CA GLY A 186 -27.61 18.44 4.58
C GLY A 186 -28.11 19.22 3.36
N GLU A 187 -27.37 20.26 2.95
CA GLU A 187 -27.73 21.06 1.78
C GLU A 187 -27.61 20.28 0.46
N ILE A 188 -26.53 19.49 0.29
CA ILE A 188 -26.29 18.79 -0.97
C ILE A 188 -27.17 17.54 -1.14
N PHE A 189 -27.55 16.87 -0.05
CA PHE A 189 -28.44 15.71 -0.11
C PHE A 189 -29.85 16.11 -0.49
N GLU A 190 -30.35 17.26 -0.04
CA GLU A 190 -31.62 17.81 -0.53
C GLU A 190 -31.60 17.97 -2.06
N VAL A 191 -30.50 18.51 -2.61
CA VAL A 191 -30.32 18.65 -4.05
C VAL A 191 -30.27 17.30 -4.77
N PHE A 192 -29.59 16.30 -4.20
CA PHE A 192 -29.52 14.95 -4.77
C PHE A 192 -30.89 14.26 -4.79
N GLU A 193 -31.64 14.35 -3.69
CA GLU A 193 -32.99 13.77 -3.57
C GLU A 193 -33.97 14.42 -4.56
N ASP A 194 -33.90 15.74 -4.71
CA ASP A 194 -34.76 16.50 -5.63
C ASP A 194 -34.46 16.21 -7.11
N HIS A 195 -33.29 15.64 -7.44
CA HIS A 195 -32.80 15.47 -8.82
C HIS A 195 -32.49 14.00 -9.20
N ASN A 196 -32.92 13.03 -8.41
CA ASN A 196 -32.91 11.61 -8.77
C ASN A 196 -33.91 11.31 -9.92
N TYR A 197 -33.49 11.51 -11.17
CA TYR A 197 -34.20 11.11 -12.41
C TYR A 197 -33.66 9.80 -12.99
#